data_AF-A0A921KRD3-F1
#
_entry.id   AF-A0A921KRD3-F1
#
_cell.length_a   1.000
_cell.length_b   1.000
_cell.length_c   1.000
_cell.angle_alpha   90.00
_cell.angle_beta   90.00
_cell.angle_gamma   90.00
#
_symmetry.space_group_name_H-M   'P 1'
#
loop_
_entity.id
_entity.type
_entity.pdbx_description
1 polymer ?
#
loop_
_entity_poly.entity_id
_entity_poly.type
_entity_poly.pdbx_seq_one_letter_code
_entity_poly.pdbx_strand_id
1 'polypeptide(L)'
;MDIDMGALRALEREREISLPVLLDAIRSALHAAYLHTDHPVRDSEVLIDERTGEVAVIARERDADGVVLEEWDDTPENFGRVAASTARQVIFQRIRDLEDDAVLGTYADREDDIVSVIIQQGRYPRMVLVD
;
A
#
# COMPACT_ATOMS: atom_id res chain seq x y z
N MET A 1 -17.79 -5.33 3.26
CA MET A 1 -17.24 -4.05 3.73
C MET A 1 -16.03 -3.86 2.87
N ASP A 2 -16.12 -2.88 1.99
CA ASP A 2 -15.30 -2.78 0.79
C ASP A 2 -14.35 -1.60 0.95
N ILE A 3 -13.53 -1.32 -0.06
CA ILE A 3 -12.59 -0.21 0.02
C ILE A 3 -13.36 1.12 0.03
N ASP A 4 -13.02 2.01 0.97
CA ASP A 4 -13.62 3.35 1.04
C ASP A 4 -13.06 4.25 -0.06
N MET A 5 -13.76 4.27 -1.20
CA MET A 5 -13.41 5.13 -2.33
C MET A 5 -13.58 6.63 -2.01
N GLY A 6 -14.41 6.99 -1.04
CA GLY A 6 -14.56 8.37 -0.59
C GLY A 6 -13.28 8.89 0.06
N ALA A 7 -12.67 8.08 0.93
CA ALA A 7 -11.39 8.38 1.56
C ALA A 7 -10.25 8.49 0.53
N LEU A 8 -10.19 7.59 -0.44
CA LEU A 8 -9.18 7.63 -1.51
C LEU A 8 -9.29 8.89 -2.38
N ARG A 9 -10.52 9.28 -2.77
CA ARG A 9 -10.76 10.52 -3.53
C ARG A 9 -10.55 11.80 -2.72
N ALA A 10 -10.65 11.73 -1.39
CA ALA A 10 -10.28 12.86 -0.54
C ALA A 10 -8.76 13.08 -0.54
N LEU A 11 -7.99 11.98 -0.43
CA LEU A 11 -6.52 12.04 -0.47
C LEU A 11 -5.97 12.55 -1.79
N GLU A 12 -6.57 12.16 -2.91
CA GLU A 12 -6.19 12.68 -4.22
C GLU A 12 -6.30 14.20 -4.30
N ARG A 13 -7.33 14.77 -3.69
CA ARG A 13 -7.55 16.23 -3.67
C ARG A 13 -6.64 16.97 -2.69
N GLU A 14 -6.29 16.36 -1.57
CA GLU A 14 -5.56 17.02 -0.48
C GLU A 14 -4.04 16.93 -0.58
N ARG A 15 -3.50 15.87 -1.20
CA ARG A 15 -2.08 15.48 -1.07
C ARG A 15 -1.35 15.24 -2.40
N GLU A 16 -1.93 15.65 -3.54
CA GLU A 16 -1.38 15.45 -4.90
C GLU A 16 -1.03 13.98 -5.25
N ILE A 17 -1.61 13.00 -4.55
CA ILE A 17 -1.44 11.58 -4.90
C ILE A 17 -2.55 11.17 -5.86
N SER A 18 -2.21 10.87 -7.11
CA SER A 18 -3.20 10.40 -8.08
C SER A 18 -3.87 9.10 -7.61
N LEU A 19 -5.19 9.00 -7.78
CA LEU A 19 -5.97 7.81 -7.42
C LEU A 19 -5.43 6.50 -8.04
N PRO A 20 -4.98 6.45 -9.31
CA PRO A 20 -4.42 5.23 -9.90
C PRO A 20 -3.21 4.68 -9.14
N VAL A 21 -2.32 5.56 -8.67
CA VAL A 21 -1.13 5.16 -7.90
C VAL A 21 -1.53 4.55 -6.56
N LEU A 22 -2.52 5.11 -5.87
CA LEU A 22 -3.04 4.52 -4.63
C LEU A 22 -3.67 3.16 -4.89
N LEU A 23 -4.48 3.04 -5.94
CA LEU A 23 -5.13 1.78 -6.31
C LEU A 23 -4.11 0.70 -6.66
N ASP A 24 -3.04 1.03 -7.38
CA ASP A 24 -1.95 0.09 -7.71
C ASP A 24 -1.18 -0.37 -6.47
N ALA A 25 -0.91 0.54 -5.54
CA ALA A 25 -0.30 0.18 -4.27
C ALA A 25 -1.20 -0.75 -3.45
N ILE A 26 -2.51 -0.50 -3.43
CA ILE A 26 -3.49 -1.34 -2.75
C ILE A 26 -3.62 -2.71 -3.44
N ARG A 27 -3.68 -2.77 -4.77
CA ARG A 27 -3.67 -4.02 -5.54
C ARG A 27 -2.44 -4.86 -5.20
N SER A 28 -1.26 -4.24 -5.19
CA SER A 28 -0.01 -4.92 -4.87
C SER A 28 0.00 -5.47 -3.44
N ALA A 29 -0.47 -4.68 -2.47
CA ALA A 29 -0.55 -5.09 -1.07
C ALA A 29 -1.59 -6.21 -0.87
N LEU A 30 -2.71 -6.16 -1.59
CA LEU A 30 -3.73 -7.20 -1.55
C LEU A 30 -3.29 -8.49 -2.22
N HIS A 31 -2.58 -8.40 -3.35
CA HIS A 31 -1.97 -9.56 -3.98
C HIS A 31 -1.01 -10.25 -3.01
N ALA A 32 -0.16 -9.46 -2.31
CA ALA A 32 0.70 -10.00 -1.26
C ALA A 32 -0.11 -10.66 -0.13
N ALA A 33 -1.22 -10.05 0.32
CA ALA A 33 -2.08 -10.65 1.34
C ALA A 33 -2.74 -11.96 0.88
N TYR A 34 -3.18 -12.02 -0.37
CA TYR A 34 -3.75 -13.22 -0.98
C TYR A 34 -2.75 -14.38 -1.02
N LEU A 35 -1.48 -14.12 -1.36
CA LEU A 35 -0.41 -15.13 -1.35
C LEU A 35 -0.13 -15.76 0.04
N HIS A 36 -0.66 -15.20 1.11
CA HIS A 36 -0.54 -15.73 2.49
C HIS A 36 -1.79 -16.49 2.96
N THR A 37 -2.79 -16.70 2.09
CA THR A 37 -3.97 -17.50 2.39
C THR A 37 -3.65 -19.01 2.33
N ASP A 38 -4.62 -19.86 2.66
CA ASP A 38 -4.42 -21.32 2.75
C ASP A 38 -4.13 -21.97 1.38
N HIS A 39 -4.74 -21.47 0.30
CA HIS A 39 -4.63 -22.04 -1.05
C HIS A 39 -4.42 -20.96 -2.14
N PRO A 40 -3.28 -20.25 -2.14
CA PRO A 40 -3.06 -19.18 -3.11
C PRO A 40 -2.63 -19.73 -4.47
N VAL A 41 -3.17 -19.14 -5.52
CA VAL A 41 -2.70 -19.32 -6.90
C VAL A 41 -1.63 -18.27 -7.19
N ARG A 42 -0.44 -18.70 -7.67
CA ARG A 42 0.69 -17.78 -7.88
C ARG A 42 0.46 -16.78 -8.99
N ASP A 43 -0.18 -17.22 -10.07
CA ASP A 43 -0.59 -16.35 -11.17
C ASP A 43 -2.00 -15.85 -10.84
N SER A 44 -2.04 -14.74 -10.12
CA SER A 44 -3.28 -14.11 -9.70
C SER A 44 -3.19 -12.60 -9.86
N GLU A 45 -4.32 -11.97 -10.13
CA GLU A 45 -4.43 -10.54 -10.31
C GLU A 45 -5.55 -10.00 -9.43
N VAL A 46 -5.26 -8.94 -8.67
CA VAL A 46 -6.26 -8.28 -7.83
C VAL A 46 -6.89 -7.15 -8.61
N LEU A 47 -8.20 -7.23 -8.81
CA LEU A 47 -9.01 -6.20 -9.45
C LEU A 47 -9.77 -5.42 -8.38
N ILE A 48 -9.89 -4.11 -8.60
CA ILE A 48 -10.62 -3.20 -7.72
C ILE A 48 -11.54 -2.36 -8.61
N ASP A 49 -12.84 -2.38 -8.32
CA ASP A 49 -13.81 -1.49 -8.99
C ASP A 49 -13.67 -0.07 -8.41
N GLU A 50 -13.30 0.91 -9.24
CA GLU A 50 -13.04 2.29 -8.81
C GLU A 50 -14.30 3.08 -8.40
N ARG A 51 -15.48 2.53 -8.68
CA ARG A 51 -16.77 3.12 -8.38
C ARG A 51 -17.36 2.55 -7.09
N THR A 52 -17.29 1.24 -6.90
CA THR A 52 -17.87 0.52 -5.74
C THR A 52 -16.85 0.22 -4.65
N GLY A 53 -15.57 0.07 -5.00
CA GLY A 53 -14.51 -0.39 -4.08
C GLY A 53 -14.52 -1.91 -3.86
N GLU A 54 -15.31 -2.66 -4.64
CA GLU A 54 -15.32 -4.12 -4.62
C GLU A 54 -13.98 -4.67 -5.12
N VAL A 55 -13.51 -5.74 -4.45
CA VAL A 55 -12.24 -6.39 -4.74
C VAL A 55 -12.52 -7.81 -5.21
N ALA A 56 -11.90 -8.19 -6.31
CA ALA A 56 -11.89 -9.55 -6.83
C ALA A 56 -10.45 -10.03 -7.02
N VAL A 57 -10.20 -11.30 -6.76
CA VAL A 57 -8.92 -11.97 -7.06
C VAL A 57 -9.17 -12.91 -8.22
N ILE A 58 -8.54 -12.62 -9.35
CA ILE A 58 -8.65 -13.43 -10.56
C ILE A 58 -7.42 -14.32 -10.64
N ALA A 59 -7.62 -15.62 -10.46
CA ALA A 59 -6.58 -16.63 -10.58
C ALA A 59 -6.52 -17.19 -12.00
N ARG A 60 -5.31 -17.50 -12.46
CA ARG A 60 -5.04 -18.06 -13.79
C ARG A 60 -4.18 -19.31 -13.67
N GLU A 61 -4.51 -20.32 -14.46
CA GLU A 61 -3.64 -21.47 -14.70
C GLU A 61 -2.99 -21.31 -16.08
N ARG A 62 -1.66 -21.47 -16.13
CA ARG A 62 -0.89 -21.46 -17.38
C ARG A 62 -0.21 -22.79 -17.62
N ASP A 63 -0.10 -23.16 -18.90
CA ASP A 63 0.73 -24.28 -19.31
C ASP A 63 2.24 -23.94 -19.31
N ALA A 64 3.05 -24.91 -19.70
CA ALA A 64 4.51 -24.76 -19.79
C ALA A 64 4.96 -23.75 -20.86
N ASP A 65 4.09 -23.42 -21.82
CA ASP A 65 4.34 -22.47 -22.91
C ASP A 65 3.83 -21.05 -22.55
N GLY A 66 3.25 -20.87 -21.36
CA GLY A 66 2.73 -19.60 -20.84
C GLY A 66 1.33 -19.23 -21.33
N VAL A 67 0.63 -20.16 -21.99
CA VAL A 67 -0.75 -19.99 -22.45
C VAL A 67 -1.70 -20.16 -21.26
N VAL A 68 -2.65 -19.23 -21.11
CA VAL A 68 -3.69 -19.33 -20.08
C VAL A 68 -4.66 -20.45 -20.45
N LEU A 69 -4.71 -21.48 -19.62
CA LEU A 69 -5.60 -22.63 -19.75
C LEU A 69 -6.98 -22.32 -19.15
N GLU A 70 -6.99 -21.72 -17.96
CA GLU A 70 -8.20 -21.40 -17.22
C GLU A 70 -8.01 -20.10 -16.42
N GLU A 71 -9.09 -19.34 -16.27
CA GLU A 71 -9.18 -18.14 -15.43
C GLU A 71 -10.46 -18.24 -14.59
N TRP A 72 -10.36 -18.03 -13.28
CA TRP A 72 -11.51 -18.06 -12.37
C TRP A 72 -11.40 -17.01 -11.25
N ASP A 73 -12.54 -16.70 -10.63
CA ASP A 73 -12.60 -15.86 -9.44
C ASP A 73 -12.24 -16.72 -8.21
N ASP A 74 -11.08 -16.43 -7.61
CA ASP A 74 -10.57 -17.08 -6.41
C ASP A 74 -10.63 -16.17 -5.18
N THR A 75 -11.56 -15.20 -5.18
CA THR A 75 -11.69 -14.25 -4.07
C THR A 75 -12.00 -14.99 -2.76
N PRO A 76 -11.12 -14.92 -1.75
CA PRO A 76 -11.36 -15.60 -0.49
C PRO A 76 -12.59 -15.07 0.26
N GLU A 77 -13.20 -15.92 1.08
CA GLU A 77 -14.31 -15.48 1.92
C GLU A 77 -13.88 -14.34 2.85
N ASN A 78 -14.71 -13.29 2.95
CA ASN A 78 -14.43 -12.10 3.75
C ASN A 78 -13.18 -11.30 3.34
N PHE A 79 -12.64 -11.50 2.13
CA PHE A 79 -11.46 -10.78 1.65
C PHE A 79 -11.67 -9.26 1.60
N GLY A 80 -12.91 -8.79 1.41
CA GLY A 80 -13.26 -7.36 1.50
C GLY A 80 -12.83 -6.71 2.82
N ARG A 81 -12.89 -7.43 3.96
CA ARG A 81 -12.39 -6.90 5.25
C ARG A 81 -10.88 -6.69 5.22
N VAL A 82 -10.15 -7.65 4.65
CA VAL A 82 -8.69 -7.56 4.46
C VAL A 82 -8.38 -6.38 3.55
N ALA A 83 -9.11 -6.24 2.44
CA ALA A 83 -9.01 -5.11 1.52
C ALA A 83 -9.20 -3.76 2.22
N ALA A 84 -10.26 -3.60 3.02
CA ALA A 84 -10.51 -2.36 3.75
C ALA A 84 -9.39 -2.02 4.75
N SER A 85 -8.86 -3.02 5.47
CA SER A 85 -7.72 -2.80 6.39
C SER A 85 -6.43 -2.46 5.65
N THR A 86 -6.13 -3.18 4.57
CA THR A 86 -4.92 -2.98 3.77
C THR A 86 -4.95 -1.63 3.07
N ALA A 87 -6.10 -1.24 2.49
CA ALA A 87 -6.25 0.07 1.88
C ALA A 87 -5.97 1.20 2.86
N ARG A 88 -6.53 1.12 4.08
CA ARG A 88 -6.24 2.08 5.15
C ARG A 88 -4.76 2.12 5.50
N GLN A 89 -4.10 0.97 5.58
CA GLN A 89 -2.68 0.90 5.89
C GLN A 89 -1.82 1.52 4.78
N VAL A 90 -2.10 1.21 3.52
CA VAL A 90 -1.39 1.76 2.35
C VAL A 90 -1.57 3.27 2.28
N ILE A 91 -2.78 3.77 2.54
CA ILE A 91 -3.06 5.20 2.67
C ILE A 91 -2.15 5.85 3.73
N PHE A 92 -2.12 5.29 4.95
CA PHE A 92 -1.31 5.84 6.04
C PHE A 92 0.18 5.78 5.74
N GLN A 93 0.65 4.71 5.09
CA GLN A 93 2.02 4.61 4.62
C GLN A 93 2.33 5.70 3.61
N ARG A 94 1.47 5.91 2.61
CA ARG A 94 1.71 6.92 1.59
C ARG A 94 1.73 8.34 2.14
N ILE A 95 0.90 8.64 3.13
CA ILE A 95 0.94 9.93 3.84
C ILE A 95 2.29 10.11 4.53
N ARG A 96 2.76 9.08 5.26
CA ARG A 96 4.07 9.14 5.92
C ARG A 96 5.21 9.28 4.93
N ASP A 97 5.20 8.51 3.84
CA ASP A 97 6.25 8.59 2.82
C ASP A 97 6.35 10.01 2.24
N LEU A 98 5.23 10.69 2.01
CA LEU A 98 5.24 12.08 1.55
C LEU A 98 5.73 13.06 2.61
N GLU A 99 5.34 12.86 3.86
CA GLU A 99 5.84 13.68 4.98
C GLU A 99 7.35 13.49 5.15
N ASP A 100 7.82 12.25 5.08
CA ASP A 100 9.24 11.88 5.16
C ASP A 100 10.02 12.44 3.96
N ASP A 101 9.49 12.34 2.73
CA ASP A 101 10.09 12.93 1.52
C ASP A 101 10.19 14.46 1.65
N ALA A 102 9.16 15.12 2.19
CA ALA A 102 9.17 16.57 2.41
C ALA A 102 10.19 17.00 3.48
N VAL A 103 10.29 16.24 4.57
CA VAL A 103 11.30 16.43 5.61
C VAL A 103 12.69 16.25 5.03
N LEU A 104 12.94 15.14 4.32
CA LEU A 104 14.22 14.86 3.67
C LEU A 104 14.59 16.00 2.72
N GLY A 105 13.66 16.43 1.87
CA GLY A 105 13.89 17.55 0.94
C GLY A 105 14.24 18.87 1.65
N THR A 106 13.66 19.14 2.82
CA THR A 106 13.95 20.34 3.62
C THR A 106 15.38 20.32 4.20
N TYR A 107 15.90 19.14 4.52
CA TYR A 107 17.24 18.97 5.11
C TYR A 107 18.33 18.61 4.10
N ALA A 108 17.96 18.13 2.90
CA ALA A 108 18.90 17.73 1.86
C ALA A 108 19.83 18.88 1.42
N ASP A 109 19.30 20.10 1.33
CA ASP A 109 20.09 21.28 0.94
C ASP A 109 20.80 21.96 2.14
N ARG A 110 20.71 21.38 3.33
CA ARG A 110 21.24 21.94 4.59
C ARG A 110 22.37 21.09 5.19
N GLU A 111 23.04 20.32 4.34
CA GLU A 111 24.30 19.67 4.73
C GLU A 111 25.30 20.73 5.23
N ASP A 112 25.97 20.44 6.35
CA ASP A 112 26.90 21.32 7.09
C ASP A 112 26.27 22.49 7.90
N ASP A 113 24.94 22.63 7.96
CA ASP A 113 24.31 23.61 8.85
C ASP A 113 24.40 23.19 10.34
N ILE A 114 24.73 24.15 11.21
CA ILE A 114 24.67 23.94 12.68
C ILE A 114 23.23 24.10 13.15
N VAL A 115 22.68 23.03 13.74
CA VAL A 115 21.32 23.01 14.30
C VAL A 115 21.34 22.78 15.81
N SER A 116 20.37 23.37 16.51
CA SER A 116 20.11 23.11 17.93
C SER A 116 18.93 22.15 18.06
N VAL A 117 19.10 21.09 18.85
CA VAL A 117 18.14 19.98 18.97
C VAL A 117 17.97 19.54 20.42
N ILE A 118 16.87 18.86 20.72
CA ILE A 118 16.57 18.27 22.03
C ILE A 118 16.93 16.79 22.01
N ILE A 119 17.70 16.33 23.01
CA ILE A 119 18.05 14.91 23.13
C ILE A 119 16.83 14.12 23.64
N GLN A 120 16.44 13.09 22.88
CA GLN A 120 15.37 12.16 23.22
C GLN A 120 15.94 10.85 23.81
N GLN A 121 15.20 10.23 24.74
CA GLN A 121 15.64 8.97 25.35
C GLN A 121 15.55 7.82 24.34
N GLY A 122 16.71 7.36 23.87
CA GLY A 122 16.83 6.27 22.90
C GLY A 122 16.81 4.87 23.52
N ARG A 123 16.41 3.87 22.71
CA ARG A 123 16.44 2.44 23.08
C ARG A 123 17.82 1.80 22.88
N TYR A 124 18.67 2.41 22.06
CA TYR A 124 19.97 1.87 21.69
C TYR A 124 21.11 2.69 22.31
N PRO A 125 22.03 2.08 23.07
CA PRO A 125 23.09 2.80 23.79
C PRO A 125 24.16 3.43 22.88
N ARG A 126 24.17 3.12 21.57
CA ARG A 126 25.12 3.68 20.59
C ARG A 126 24.49 4.70 19.65
N MET A 127 23.23 5.08 19.86
CA MET A 127 22.52 6.03 19.01
C MET A 127 21.84 7.09 19.88
N VAL A 128 22.03 8.36 19.54
CA VAL A 128 21.36 9.48 20.20
C VAL A 128 20.26 9.96 19.26
N LEU A 129 19.01 9.90 19.73
CA LEU A 129 17.88 10.48 19.03
C LEU A 129 17.79 11.96 19.37
N VAL A 130 17.59 12.78 18.34
CA VAL A 130 17.48 14.24 18.43
C VAL A 130 16.19 14.68 17.74
N ASP A 131 15.48 15.63 18.36
CA ASP A 131 14.21 16.22 17.92
C ASP A 131 14.36 17.75 17.81
#